data_AF-X0XCX9-F1
#
_entry.id   AF-X0XCX9-F1
#
_cell.length_a   1.000
_cell.length_b   1.000
_cell.length_c   1.000
_cell.angle_alpha   90.00
_cell.angle_beta   90.00
_cell.angle_gamma   90.00
#
_symmetry.space_group_name_H-M   'P 1'
#
loop_
_entity.id
_entity.type
_entity.pdbx_description
1 polymer ?
#
loop_
_entity_poly.entity_id
_entity_poly.type
_entity_poly.pdbx_seq_one_letter_code
_entity_poly.pdbx_strand_id
1 'polypeptide(L)'
;ARGHLGENAKGESALAEGYPRDAYVTDDGQLIPEGWRASRHKRQVALRKRKLKDIAIPAKLLRKGVNVIAIEIVRAPYHRVVDELKGIGTDAKSEKEVKTRGCLYYLGWNTCEITSVQLAASGGEGLVPNTGRPAGLQVWNSNLLAGDFDADFGDPSEPVGPITLAGVRNGSFTGKVVVGSPEAIKALKVIPGELKADGATINASHVRIRYAVPWGTEYKGLGYGLGGQRSAYPRDAVLLGTLLERPLKEFPRSP
;
A
#
# COMPACT_ATOMS: atom_id res chain seq x y z
N ALA A 1 -5.22 -10.30 19.70
CA ALA A 1 -4.02 -10.11 20.56
C ALA A 1 -3.47 -8.71 20.33
N ARG A 2 -2.79 -8.12 21.31
CA ARG A 2 -2.15 -6.80 21.21
C ARG A 2 -0.71 -6.93 21.70
N GLY A 3 0.21 -6.12 21.18
CA GLY A 3 1.59 -6.07 21.67
C GLY A 3 2.33 -4.85 21.15
N HIS A 4 3.47 -4.55 21.77
CA HIS A 4 4.27 -3.33 21.52
C HIS A 4 3.47 -2.03 21.69
N LEU A 5 2.44 -2.04 22.55
CA LEU A 5 1.69 -0.86 22.91
C LEU A 5 2.36 -0.14 24.07
N GLY A 6 2.30 1.19 24.11
CA GLY A 6 2.77 1.93 25.27
C GLY A 6 1.98 1.57 26.52
N GLU A 7 2.60 1.71 27.70
CA GLU A 7 2.02 1.30 29.00
C GLU A 7 0.63 1.90 29.26
N ASN A 8 0.33 3.07 28.68
CA ASN A 8 -0.92 3.80 28.86
C ASN A 8 -1.75 3.92 27.55
N ALA A 9 -1.53 3.04 26.58
CA ALA A 9 -2.20 3.08 25.28
C ALA A 9 -3.73 2.86 25.41
N LYS A 10 -4.51 3.95 25.36
CA LYS A 10 -5.99 3.94 25.35
C LYS A 10 -6.54 4.91 24.31
N GLY A 11 -7.62 4.51 23.64
CA GLY A 11 -8.34 5.32 22.67
C GLY A 11 -7.60 5.55 21.35
N GLU A 12 -8.15 6.41 20.50
CA GLU A 12 -7.66 6.70 19.15
C GLU A 12 -6.30 7.43 19.13
N SER A 13 -5.92 8.08 20.23
CA SER A 13 -4.63 8.75 20.40
C SER A 13 -3.56 7.86 21.03
N ALA A 14 -3.87 6.58 21.25
CA ALA A 14 -2.91 5.61 21.78
C ALA A 14 -1.67 5.54 20.88
N LEU A 15 -0.50 5.44 21.52
CA LEU A 15 0.76 5.23 20.83
C LEU A 15 1.29 3.82 21.13
N ALA A 16 2.01 3.28 20.15
CA ALA A 16 2.86 2.13 20.38
C ALA A 16 4.03 2.52 21.31
N GLU A 17 4.71 1.52 21.85
CA GLU A 17 5.96 1.70 22.58
C GLU A 17 6.95 2.51 21.72
N GLY A 18 7.75 3.39 22.33
CA GLY A 18 8.82 4.09 21.62
C GLY A 18 9.92 3.12 21.17
N TYR A 19 10.58 3.41 20.07
CA TYR A 19 11.81 2.69 19.74
C TYR A 19 12.97 3.21 20.59
N PRO A 20 13.94 2.35 20.95
CA PRO A 20 15.12 2.80 21.69
C PRO A 20 15.94 3.78 20.85
N ARG A 21 16.70 4.66 21.51
CA ARG A 21 17.58 5.65 20.84
C ARG A 21 18.47 5.01 19.77
N ASP A 22 19.01 3.83 20.06
CA ASP A 22 19.93 3.10 19.18
C ASP A 22 19.28 2.60 17.89
N ALA A 23 17.95 2.60 17.79
CA ALA A 23 17.26 2.34 16.52
C ALA A 23 17.39 3.50 15.52
N TYR A 24 17.74 4.70 16.00
CA TYR A 24 17.81 5.93 15.21
C TYR A 24 19.24 6.35 14.86
N VAL A 25 20.22 5.99 15.70
CA VAL A 25 21.59 6.50 15.58
C VAL A 25 22.63 5.41 15.35
N THR A 26 23.71 5.78 14.70
CA THR A 26 24.94 4.99 14.55
C THR A 26 25.74 4.98 15.86
N ASP A 27 26.81 4.18 15.92
CA ASP A 27 27.65 4.06 17.13
C ASP A 27 28.44 5.35 17.44
N ASP A 28 28.70 6.17 16.43
CA ASP A 28 29.26 7.54 16.55
C ASP A 28 28.17 8.61 16.80
N GLY A 29 26.93 8.20 17.03
CA GLY A 29 25.84 9.07 17.48
C GLY A 29 25.16 9.90 16.39
N GLN A 30 25.47 9.68 15.11
CA GLN A 30 24.82 10.32 13.97
C GLN A 30 23.51 9.60 13.61
N LEU A 31 22.61 10.24 12.87
CA LEU A 31 21.42 9.55 12.36
C LEU A 31 21.82 8.45 11.36
N ILE A 32 21.14 7.30 11.44
CA ILE A 32 21.40 6.20 10.51
C ILE A 32 21.00 6.63 9.09
N PRO A 33 21.91 6.52 8.10
CA PRO A 33 21.64 6.92 6.72
C PRO A 33 20.64 5.98 6.07
N GLU A 34 20.03 6.41 4.97
CA GLU A 34 19.02 5.63 4.25
C GLU A 34 19.56 4.57 3.28
N GLY A 35 18.63 3.78 2.75
CA GLY A 35 18.87 2.88 1.63
C GLY A 35 19.96 1.87 1.92
N TRP A 36 20.82 1.61 0.94
CA TRP A 36 21.88 0.62 1.08
C TRP A 36 22.89 0.99 2.18
N ARG A 37 23.06 2.26 2.54
CA ARG A 37 23.98 2.68 3.62
C ARG A 37 23.48 2.22 4.99
N ALA A 38 22.16 2.18 5.21
CA ALA A 38 21.55 1.63 6.42
C ALA A 38 21.99 0.19 6.71
N SER A 39 22.27 -0.60 5.65
CA SER A 39 22.70 -2.00 5.77
C SER A 39 24.04 -2.20 6.49
N ARG A 40 24.84 -1.14 6.64
CA ARG A 40 26.08 -1.14 7.45
C ARG A 40 25.80 -1.15 8.95
N HIS A 41 24.60 -0.77 9.38
CA HIS A 41 24.19 -0.64 10.78
C HIS A 41 23.18 -1.74 11.16
N LYS A 42 23.52 -3.00 10.85
CA LYS A 42 22.59 -4.15 10.96
C LYS A 42 21.98 -4.30 12.37
N ARG A 43 22.78 -4.07 13.41
CA ARG A 43 22.36 -4.15 14.81
C ARG A 43 21.25 -3.15 15.09
N GLN A 44 21.47 -1.89 14.74
CA GLN A 44 20.53 -0.80 14.96
C GLN A 44 19.26 -0.97 14.12
N VAL A 45 19.40 -1.38 12.85
CA VAL A 45 18.28 -1.67 11.96
C VAL A 45 17.44 -2.85 12.47
N ALA A 46 18.04 -3.84 13.14
CA ALA A 46 17.30 -4.95 13.73
C ALA A 46 16.35 -4.49 14.87
N LEU A 47 16.71 -3.45 15.62
CA LEU A 47 15.87 -2.87 16.69
C LEU A 47 14.56 -2.25 16.16
N ARG A 48 14.48 -1.98 14.85
CA ARG A 48 13.30 -1.42 14.18
C ARG A 48 12.23 -2.47 13.91
N LYS A 49 12.56 -3.76 14.00
CA LYS A 49 11.66 -4.86 13.66
C LYS A 49 10.92 -5.34 14.90
N ARG A 50 9.61 -5.10 14.93
CA ARG A 50 8.70 -5.69 15.92
C ARG A 50 7.98 -6.89 15.30
N LYS A 51 7.72 -7.90 16.12
CA LYS A 51 7.01 -9.11 15.70
C LYS A 51 5.99 -9.50 16.75
N LEU A 52 4.85 -9.98 16.28
CA LEU A 52 3.92 -10.80 17.05
C LEU A 52 3.80 -12.12 16.29
N LYS A 53 3.94 -13.24 16.99
CA LYS A 53 3.94 -14.58 16.43
C LYS A 53 3.01 -15.48 17.23
N ASP A 54 2.65 -16.61 16.65
CA ASP A 54 1.90 -17.67 17.34
C ASP A 54 0.57 -17.17 17.94
N ILE A 55 -0.07 -16.20 17.28
CA ILE A 55 -1.38 -15.67 17.68
C ILE A 55 -2.45 -16.66 17.24
N ALA A 56 -2.97 -17.45 18.18
CA ALA A 56 -4.09 -18.34 17.91
C ALA A 56 -5.35 -17.55 17.55
N ILE A 57 -5.98 -17.90 16.43
CA ILE A 57 -7.33 -17.43 16.08
C ILE A 57 -8.33 -18.40 16.71
N PRO A 58 -9.17 -17.96 17.67
CA PRO A 58 -10.12 -18.85 18.32
C PRO A 58 -11.11 -19.44 17.31
N ALA A 59 -11.20 -20.78 17.24
CA ALA A 59 -12.07 -21.47 16.30
C ALA A 59 -13.55 -21.05 16.40
N LYS A 60 -14.01 -20.67 17.60
CA LYS A 60 -15.38 -20.18 17.84
C LYS A 60 -15.70 -18.84 17.16
N LEU A 61 -14.70 -18.09 16.69
CA LEU A 61 -14.88 -16.85 15.94
C LEU A 61 -14.91 -17.10 14.43
N LEU A 62 -14.56 -18.31 13.99
CA LEU A 62 -14.60 -18.70 12.59
C LEU A 62 -16.02 -19.08 12.20
N ARG A 63 -16.36 -18.79 10.95
CA ARG A 63 -17.63 -19.18 10.32
C ARG A 63 -17.39 -19.83 8.97
N LYS A 64 -18.39 -20.55 8.47
CA LYS A 64 -18.41 -21.00 7.08
C LYS A 64 -18.41 -19.78 6.14
N GLY A 65 -17.63 -19.84 5.07
CA GLY A 65 -17.47 -18.74 4.10
C GLY A 65 -16.34 -17.78 4.47
N VAL A 66 -16.52 -16.50 4.12
CA VAL A 66 -15.48 -15.47 4.29
C VAL A 66 -15.31 -15.09 5.76
N ASN A 67 -14.06 -15.20 6.23
CA ASN A 67 -13.60 -14.70 7.52
C ASN A 67 -12.64 -13.53 7.27
N VAL A 68 -12.76 -12.47 8.06
CA VAL A 68 -11.95 -11.25 7.92
C VAL A 68 -11.04 -11.13 9.14
N ILE A 69 -9.75 -10.90 8.91
CA ILE A 69 -8.78 -10.59 9.95
C ILE A 69 -8.46 -9.10 9.85
N ALA A 70 -8.91 -8.33 10.84
CA ALA A 70 -8.52 -6.94 10.96
C ALA A 70 -7.14 -6.85 11.63
N ILE A 71 -6.24 -6.07 11.04
CA ILE A 71 -4.92 -5.76 11.59
C ILE A 71 -4.85 -4.26 11.79
N GLU A 72 -4.62 -3.85 13.04
CA GLU A 72 -4.38 -2.47 13.40
C GLU A 72 -2.89 -2.27 13.66
N ILE A 73 -2.32 -1.22 13.07
CA ILE A 73 -0.99 -0.72 13.43
C ILE A 73 -1.14 0.59 14.18
N VAL A 74 -0.43 0.70 15.30
CA VAL A 74 -0.41 1.90 16.12
C VAL A 74 0.96 2.55 15.96
N ARG A 75 0.98 3.85 15.64
CA ARG A 75 2.22 4.59 15.44
C ARG A 75 3.02 4.70 16.74
N ALA A 76 4.33 4.48 16.67
CA ALA A 76 5.25 4.77 17.77
C ALA A 76 5.60 6.26 17.85
N PRO A 77 5.85 6.84 19.04
CA PRO A 77 6.39 8.18 19.15
C PRO A 77 7.78 8.25 18.50
N TYR A 78 8.13 9.41 17.93
CA TYR A 78 9.51 9.66 17.52
C TYR A 78 10.38 9.89 18.75
N HIS A 79 11.56 9.27 18.78
CA HIS A 79 12.54 9.54 19.82
C HIS A 79 13.08 10.97 19.67
N ARG A 80 13.31 11.67 20.79
CA ARG A 80 13.77 13.08 20.80
C ARG A 80 15.05 13.33 19.99
N VAL A 81 15.88 12.29 19.84
CA VAL A 81 17.13 12.33 19.05
C VAL A 81 16.89 12.72 17.59
N VAL A 82 15.72 12.43 17.04
CA VAL A 82 15.34 12.88 15.69
C VAL A 82 15.29 14.40 15.63
N ASP A 83 14.79 15.04 16.70
CA ASP A 83 14.73 16.49 16.81
C ASP A 83 16.10 17.11 17.15
N GLU A 84 16.86 16.47 18.04
CA GLU A 84 18.21 16.92 18.44
C GLU A 84 19.21 16.90 17.28
N LEU A 85 19.11 15.91 16.39
CA LEU A 85 20.01 15.71 15.26
C LEU A 85 19.41 16.18 13.93
N LYS A 86 18.22 16.80 13.92
CA LYS A 86 17.64 17.34 12.68
C LYS A 86 18.59 18.39 12.09
N GLY A 87 18.91 18.24 10.81
CA GLY A 87 19.87 19.12 10.12
C GLY A 87 21.35 18.84 10.44
N ILE A 88 21.66 17.92 11.36
CA ILE A 88 23.04 17.51 11.70
C ILE A 88 23.32 16.17 11.00
N GLY A 89 23.76 16.26 9.75
CA GLY A 89 24.64 15.27 9.09
C GLY A 89 24.04 13.91 8.68
N THR A 90 24.07 13.64 7.37
CA THR A 90 24.83 12.47 6.88
C THR A 90 25.73 12.77 5.69
N ASP A 91 25.81 14.02 5.22
CA ASP A 91 26.81 14.53 4.26
C ASP A 91 26.81 16.07 4.40
N ALA A 92 27.92 16.76 4.14
CA ALA A 92 28.05 18.23 4.15
C ALA A 92 27.20 18.96 3.06
N LYS A 93 26.08 18.35 2.64
CA LYS A 93 25.06 18.87 1.74
C LYS A 93 23.78 19.30 2.48
N SER A 94 23.77 19.27 3.82
CA SER A 94 22.57 19.44 4.66
C SER A 94 21.79 20.72 4.38
N GLU A 95 22.43 21.84 4.05
CA GLU A 95 21.69 23.07 3.74
C GLU A 95 21.03 23.03 2.35
N LYS A 96 21.72 22.47 1.34
CA LYS A 96 21.20 22.36 -0.04
C LYS A 96 20.12 21.29 -0.14
N GLU A 97 20.26 20.15 0.53
CA GLU A 97 19.23 19.11 0.57
C GLU A 97 17.99 19.53 1.36
N VAL A 98 18.15 20.22 2.49
CA VAL A 98 17.01 20.81 3.21
C VAL A 98 16.29 21.84 2.33
N LYS A 99 17.03 22.74 1.65
CA LYS A 99 16.46 23.73 0.72
C LYS A 99 15.80 23.12 -0.52
N THR A 100 16.31 21.99 -1.03
CA THR A 100 15.78 21.36 -2.26
C THR A 100 14.66 20.37 -1.99
N ARG A 101 14.64 19.68 -0.85
CA ARG A 101 13.61 18.68 -0.52
C ARG A 101 12.48 19.24 0.34
N GLY A 102 12.66 20.39 0.99
CA GLY A 102 11.61 21.05 1.78
C GLY A 102 11.14 20.28 3.02
N CYS A 103 11.85 19.22 3.44
CA CYS A 103 11.50 18.41 4.60
C CYS A 103 12.68 18.32 5.59
N LEU A 104 12.46 18.83 6.81
CA LEU A 104 13.43 18.76 7.92
C LEU A 104 13.47 17.40 8.61
N TYR A 105 12.44 16.58 8.39
CA TYR A 105 12.24 15.29 9.05
C TYR A 105 12.34 14.17 8.02
N TYR A 106 13.56 13.81 7.66
CA TYR A 106 13.81 12.71 6.73
C TYR A 106 14.34 11.49 7.49
N LEU A 107 13.40 10.62 7.88
CA LEU A 107 13.71 9.33 8.49
C LEU A 107 13.67 8.26 7.41
N GLY A 108 14.78 7.58 7.18
CA GLY A 108 14.89 6.50 6.19
C GLY A 108 14.18 5.20 6.53
N TRP A 109 13.13 5.27 7.34
CA TRP A 109 12.29 4.15 7.71
C TRP A 109 10.97 4.67 8.32
N ASN A 110 9.91 3.88 8.19
CA ASN A 110 8.61 4.19 8.75
C ASN A 110 8.50 3.61 10.18
N THR A 111 8.08 4.44 11.14
CA THR A 111 7.79 3.96 12.51
C THR A 111 6.40 3.33 12.65
N CYS A 112 5.61 3.35 11.57
CA CYS A 112 4.27 2.78 11.46
C CYS A 112 4.13 2.12 10.08
N GLU A 113 4.53 0.85 9.98
CA GLU A 113 4.51 0.09 8.73
C GLU A 113 4.32 -1.41 9.02
N ILE A 114 3.55 -2.06 8.15
CA ILE A 114 3.46 -3.51 8.09
C ILE A 114 4.45 -4.00 7.04
N THR A 115 5.41 -4.82 7.46
CA THR A 115 6.42 -5.38 6.54
C THR A 115 6.04 -6.78 6.03
N SER A 116 5.28 -7.54 6.81
CA SER A 116 4.82 -8.88 6.45
C SER A 116 3.67 -9.31 7.37
N VAL A 117 2.72 -10.04 6.79
CA VAL A 117 1.64 -10.73 7.51
C VAL A 117 1.60 -12.16 6.97
N GLN A 118 1.49 -13.13 7.87
CA GLN A 118 1.30 -14.53 7.51
C GLN A 118 0.18 -15.13 8.35
N LEU A 119 -0.78 -15.75 7.67
CA LEU A 119 -1.76 -16.62 8.27
C LEU A 119 -1.37 -18.07 7.95
N ALA A 120 -1.38 -18.94 8.96
CA ALA A 120 -1.08 -20.36 8.81
C ALA A 120 -2.19 -21.21 9.42
N ALA A 121 -2.42 -22.38 8.84
CA ALA A 121 -3.30 -23.42 9.37
C ALA A 121 -2.53 -24.74 9.45
N SER A 122 -2.92 -25.62 10.37
CA SER A 122 -2.28 -26.94 10.53
C SER A 122 -2.54 -27.89 9.36
N GLY A 123 -3.57 -27.62 8.56
CA GLY A 123 -3.93 -28.39 7.36
C GLY A 123 -4.82 -27.56 6.43
N GLY A 124 -5.05 -28.09 5.22
CA GLY A 124 -5.89 -27.43 4.19
C GLY A 124 -7.38 -27.76 4.26
N GLU A 125 -7.80 -28.66 5.16
CA GLU A 125 -9.19 -29.10 5.27
C GLU A 125 -10.13 -27.92 5.58
N GLY A 126 -11.18 -27.80 4.77
CA GLY A 126 -12.16 -26.71 4.91
C GLY A 126 -11.68 -25.34 4.40
N LEU A 127 -10.47 -25.24 3.83
CA LEU A 127 -9.96 -24.01 3.22
C LEU A 127 -10.16 -24.03 1.70
N VAL A 128 -10.55 -22.88 1.16
CA VAL A 128 -10.58 -22.64 -0.29
C VAL A 128 -9.37 -21.77 -0.64
N PRO A 129 -8.43 -22.25 -1.47
CA PRO A 129 -7.25 -21.48 -1.82
C PRO A 129 -7.64 -20.27 -2.69
N ASN A 130 -7.07 -19.11 -2.37
CA ASN A 130 -7.16 -17.88 -3.16
C ASN A 130 -5.80 -17.55 -3.80
N THR A 131 -5.13 -18.57 -4.36
CA THR A 131 -3.73 -18.45 -4.85
C THR A 131 -3.63 -18.20 -6.35
N GLY A 132 -4.76 -17.97 -7.02
CA GLY A 132 -4.80 -17.80 -8.47
C GLY A 132 -5.88 -16.82 -8.90
N ARG A 133 -5.71 -16.28 -10.11
CA ARG A 133 -6.69 -15.38 -10.72
C ARG A 133 -8.06 -16.08 -10.84
N PRO A 134 -9.16 -15.46 -10.38
CA PRO A 134 -10.49 -16.01 -10.56
C PRO A 134 -10.84 -16.21 -12.04
N ALA A 135 -11.71 -17.19 -12.32
CA ALA A 135 -12.19 -17.42 -13.67
C ALA A 135 -13.06 -16.26 -14.18
N GLY A 136 -13.09 -16.08 -15.50
CA GLY A 136 -13.94 -15.10 -16.17
C GLY A 136 -13.53 -13.64 -15.96
N LEU A 137 -14.38 -12.73 -16.42
CA LEU A 137 -14.18 -11.29 -16.27
C LEU A 137 -14.48 -10.87 -14.82
N GLN A 138 -13.52 -10.21 -14.21
CA GLN A 138 -13.59 -9.65 -12.86
C GLN A 138 -13.52 -8.14 -12.93
N VAL A 139 -14.21 -7.49 -11.99
CA VAL A 139 -14.14 -6.05 -11.76
C VAL A 139 -13.89 -5.86 -10.27
N TRP A 140 -13.00 -4.93 -9.89
CA TRP A 140 -12.78 -4.60 -8.48
C TRP A 140 -12.38 -3.13 -8.32
N ASN A 141 -12.64 -2.59 -7.13
CA ASN A 141 -12.20 -1.26 -6.75
C ASN A 141 -10.69 -1.25 -6.49
N SER A 142 -9.99 -0.19 -6.90
CA SER A 142 -8.58 0.00 -6.58
C SER A 142 -8.34 1.37 -5.97
N ASN A 143 -7.37 1.45 -5.05
CA ASN A 143 -6.96 2.69 -4.42
C ASN A 143 -6.36 3.63 -5.48
N LEU A 144 -6.91 4.84 -5.61
CA LEU A 144 -6.48 5.85 -6.57
C LEU A 144 -4.96 6.13 -6.53
N LEU A 145 -4.35 6.06 -5.33
CA LEU A 145 -2.93 6.35 -5.12
C LEU A 145 -2.03 5.12 -5.30
N ALA A 146 -2.59 3.91 -5.38
CA ALA A 146 -1.83 2.70 -5.64
C ALA A 146 -1.55 2.54 -7.14
N GLY A 147 -0.41 1.95 -7.50
CA GLY A 147 -0.20 1.43 -8.85
C GLY A 147 -0.89 0.08 -8.99
N ASP A 148 -1.55 -0.14 -10.13
CA ASP A 148 -2.07 -1.47 -10.50
C ASP A 148 -1.16 -2.09 -11.55
N PHE A 149 -1.02 -3.40 -11.49
CA PHE A 149 -0.13 -4.19 -12.32
C PHE A 149 -0.92 -5.22 -13.12
N ASP A 150 -0.35 -5.66 -14.24
CA ASP A 150 -0.92 -6.73 -15.06
C ASP A 150 -1.07 -8.06 -14.30
N ALA A 151 -0.29 -8.26 -13.24
CA ALA A 151 -0.36 -9.42 -12.35
C ALA A 151 -1.49 -9.34 -11.29
N ASP A 152 -2.09 -8.17 -11.08
CA ASP A 152 -3.13 -7.98 -10.06
C ASP A 152 -4.47 -8.64 -10.45
N PHE A 153 -5.19 -9.10 -9.44
CA PHE A 153 -6.57 -9.56 -9.54
C PHE A 153 -7.34 -9.19 -8.27
N GLY A 154 -8.63 -8.93 -8.41
CA GLY A 154 -9.49 -8.62 -7.28
C GLY A 154 -9.59 -9.78 -6.28
N ASP A 155 -9.67 -9.46 -4.99
CA ASP A 155 -9.95 -10.46 -3.96
C ASP A 155 -11.39 -10.98 -4.16
N PRO A 156 -11.61 -12.29 -4.39
CA PRO A 156 -12.95 -12.85 -4.54
C PRO A 156 -13.84 -12.68 -3.30
N SER A 157 -13.25 -12.31 -2.16
CA SER A 157 -13.95 -12.04 -0.91
C SER A 157 -14.35 -10.58 -0.75
N GLU A 158 -13.87 -9.68 -1.60
CA GLU A 158 -14.18 -8.26 -1.58
C GLU A 158 -15.26 -7.93 -2.63
N PRO A 159 -16.49 -7.57 -2.23
CA PRO A 159 -17.52 -7.20 -3.19
C PRO A 159 -17.15 -5.87 -3.86
N VAL A 160 -17.51 -5.73 -5.13
CA VAL A 160 -17.40 -4.44 -5.82
C VAL A 160 -18.32 -3.42 -5.14
N GLY A 161 -17.71 -2.34 -4.65
CA GLY A 161 -18.38 -1.24 -3.99
C GLY A 161 -18.46 0.02 -4.85
N PRO A 162 -19.21 1.03 -4.41
CA PRO A 162 -19.21 2.34 -5.05
C PRO A 162 -17.82 3.00 -4.94
N ILE A 163 -17.45 3.76 -5.97
CA ILE A 163 -16.32 4.68 -5.88
C ILE A 163 -16.83 5.98 -5.23
N THR A 164 -16.32 6.30 -4.04
CA THR A 164 -16.63 7.56 -3.36
C THR A 164 -15.62 8.63 -3.73
N LEU A 165 -16.11 9.74 -4.28
CA LEU A 165 -15.29 10.90 -4.64
C LEU A 165 -15.76 12.12 -3.83
N ALA A 166 -14.84 12.78 -3.15
CA ALA A 166 -15.08 14.09 -2.54
C ALA A 166 -14.58 15.17 -3.50
N GLY A 167 -15.44 16.13 -3.82
CA GLY A 167 -15.11 17.17 -4.78
C GLY A 167 -15.81 18.49 -4.56
N VAL A 168 -15.26 19.55 -5.15
CA VAL A 168 -15.85 20.89 -5.18
C VAL A 168 -16.62 21.11 -6.47
N ARG A 169 -17.56 22.07 -6.46
CA ARG A 169 -18.30 22.49 -7.66
C ARG A 169 -17.32 22.89 -8.76
N ASN A 170 -17.55 22.42 -9.98
CA ASN A 170 -16.69 22.64 -11.16
C ASN A 170 -15.27 22.05 -11.07
N GLY A 171 -14.99 21.21 -10.07
CA GLY A 171 -13.72 20.50 -9.98
C GLY A 171 -13.66 19.26 -10.89
N SER A 172 -12.46 18.71 -11.07
CA SER A 172 -12.23 17.43 -11.76
C SER A 172 -11.65 16.41 -10.78
N PHE A 173 -12.27 15.23 -10.74
CA PHE A 173 -11.93 14.16 -9.80
C PHE A 173 -11.85 12.85 -10.56
N THR A 174 -11.04 11.92 -10.05
CA THR A 174 -10.82 10.63 -10.70
C THR A 174 -11.15 9.52 -9.72
N GLY A 175 -11.92 8.56 -10.19
CA GLY A 175 -12.10 7.26 -9.59
C GLY A 175 -11.31 6.20 -10.34
N LYS A 176 -11.08 5.07 -9.70
CA LYS A 176 -10.39 3.94 -10.33
C LYS A 176 -11.13 2.64 -10.05
N VAL A 177 -11.31 1.86 -11.11
CA VAL A 177 -11.80 0.49 -11.10
C VAL A 177 -10.88 -0.31 -12.02
N VAL A 178 -10.62 -1.55 -11.68
CA VAL A 178 -9.78 -2.44 -12.48
C VAL A 178 -10.63 -3.56 -13.03
N VAL A 179 -10.32 -3.97 -14.25
CA VAL A 179 -10.96 -5.09 -14.94
C VAL A 179 -9.87 -6.10 -15.27
N GLY A 180 -10.12 -7.37 -14.97
CA GLY A 180 -9.17 -8.45 -15.18
C GLY A 180 -9.85 -9.72 -15.65
N SER A 181 -9.12 -10.56 -16.36
CA SER A 181 -9.59 -11.85 -16.86
C SER A 181 -8.39 -12.80 -17.04
N PRO A 182 -8.55 -14.12 -16.88
CA PRO A 182 -7.54 -15.09 -17.30
C PRO A 182 -7.45 -15.20 -18.84
N GLU A 183 -8.38 -14.59 -19.57
CA GLU A 183 -8.43 -14.53 -21.03
C GLU A 183 -8.24 -13.09 -21.53
N ALA A 184 -7.98 -12.94 -22.84
CA ALA A 184 -7.91 -11.62 -23.45
C ALA A 184 -9.28 -10.92 -23.40
N ILE A 185 -9.31 -9.64 -23.06
CA ILE A 185 -10.56 -8.87 -22.98
C ILE A 185 -10.76 -8.16 -24.32
N LYS A 186 -11.73 -8.64 -25.09
CA LYS A 186 -12.07 -8.09 -26.40
C LYS A 186 -13.23 -7.12 -26.29
N ALA A 187 -13.18 -6.05 -27.09
CA ALA A 187 -14.26 -5.08 -27.21
C ALA A 187 -14.76 -4.53 -25.85
N LEU A 188 -13.83 -4.26 -24.91
CA LEU A 188 -14.18 -3.68 -23.62
C LEU A 188 -14.94 -2.36 -23.82
N LYS A 189 -16.15 -2.30 -23.25
CA LYS A 189 -17.02 -1.13 -23.34
C LYS A 189 -17.40 -0.68 -21.93
N VAL A 190 -17.14 0.59 -21.65
CA VAL A 190 -17.58 1.26 -20.43
C VAL A 190 -18.53 2.40 -20.81
N ILE A 191 -19.70 2.43 -20.18
CA ILE A 191 -20.74 3.44 -20.45
C ILE A 191 -21.01 4.18 -19.14
N PRO A 192 -20.61 5.44 -19.00
CA PRO A 192 -20.93 6.21 -17.81
C PRO A 192 -22.44 6.51 -17.77
N GLY A 193 -23.02 6.40 -16.57
CA GLY A 193 -24.36 6.90 -16.29
C GLY A 193 -24.35 8.33 -15.76
N GLU A 194 -25.54 8.91 -15.62
CA GLU A 194 -25.73 10.18 -14.90
C GLU A 194 -25.46 9.97 -13.39
N LEU A 195 -24.87 10.97 -12.73
CA LEU A 195 -24.73 10.99 -11.27
C LEU A 195 -25.83 11.90 -10.69
N LYS A 196 -26.66 11.36 -9.80
CA LYS A 196 -27.86 12.05 -9.27
C LYS A 196 -27.82 12.11 -7.75
N ALA A 197 -28.17 13.27 -7.20
CA ALA A 197 -28.38 13.47 -5.77
C ALA A 197 -29.25 14.72 -5.54
N ASP A 198 -30.20 14.66 -4.60
CA ASP A 198 -31.02 15.80 -4.13
C ASP A 198 -31.61 16.69 -5.24
N GLY A 199 -32.11 16.07 -6.32
CA GLY A 199 -32.69 16.78 -7.46
C GLY A 199 -31.69 17.41 -8.43
N ALA A 200 -30.39 17.31 -8.16
CA ALA A 200 -29.31 17.70 -9.07
C ALA A 200 -28.82 16.50 -9.90
N THR A 201 -28.35 16.78 -11.11
CA THR A 201 -27.79 15.78 -12.04
C THR A 201 -26.47 16.26 -12.63
N ILE A 202 -25.46 15.41 -12.60
CA ILE A 202 -24.27 15.50 -13.44
C ILE A 202 -24.48 14.56 -14.62
N ASN A 203 -24.60 15.12 -15.82
CA ASN A 203 -24.85 14.32 -17.02
C ASN A 203 -23.66 13.39 -17.32
N ALA A 204 -23.94 12.23 -17.93
CA ALA A 204 -22.92 11.28 -18.35
C ALA A 204 -21.84 11.89 -19.26
N SER A 205 -22.16 12.95 -20.01
CA SER A 205 -21.20 13.71 -20.84
C SER A 205 -20.11 14.42 -20.05
N HIS A 206 -20.30 14.62 -18.74
CA HIS A 206 -19.28 15.16 -17.83
C HIS A 206 -18.40 14.07 -17.21
N VAL A 207 -18.65 12.79 -17.49
CA VAL A 207 -17.85 11.67 -17.03
C VAL A 207 -16.96 11.19 -18.17
N ARG A 208 -15.64 11.25 -17.98
CA ARG A 208 -14.65 10.76 -18.94
C ARG A 208 -14.10 9.42 -18.47
N ILE A 209 -14.09 8.44 -19.37
CA ILE A 209 -13.45 7.14 -19.14
C ILE A 209 -12.11 7.13 -19.84
N ARG A 210 -11.07 6.70 -19.12
CA ARG A 210 -9.74 6.45 -19.67
C ARG A 210 -9.32 5.02 -19.33
N TYR A 211 -8.55 4.42 -20.23
CA TYR A 211 -8.15 3.03 -20.15
C TYR A 211 -6.66 2.94 -19.81
N ALA A 212 -6.37 2.34 -18.65
CA ALA A 212 -4.99 2.08 -18.25
C ALA A 212 -4.40 0.96 -19.12
N VAL A 213 -3.18 1.17 -19.62
CA VAL A 213 -2.41 0.20 -20.41
C VAL A 213 -1.00 0.04 -19.85
N PRO A 214 -0.34 -1.10 -20.12
CA PRO A 214 1.02 -1.35 -19.65
C PRO A 214 1.99 -0.22 -20.03
N TRP A 215 2.59 0.40 -19.02
CA TRP A 215 3.61 1.44 -19.17
C TRP A 215 4.40 1.64 -17.88
N GLY A 216 5.72 1.49 -17.98
CA GLY A 216 6.63 1.59 -16.84
C GLY A 216 6.90 0.23 -16.21
N THR A 217 7.47 0.25 -15.00
CA THR A 217 7.90 -0.94 -14.27
C THR A 217 7.53 -0.81 -12.81
N GLU A 218 7.44 -1.94 -12.10
CA GLU A 218 7.23 -2.01 -10.64
C GLU A 218 8.20 -1.13 -9.85
N TYR A 219 9.47 -1.05 -10.30
CA TYR A 219 10.47 -0.18 -9.69
C TYR A 219 10.05 1.30 -9.61
N LYS A 220 9.27 1.78 -10.59
CA LYS A 220 8.73 3.16 -10.58
C LYS A 220 7.52 3.32 -9.67
N GLY A 221 6.75 2.26 -9.43
CA GLY A 221 5.54 2.27 -8.62
C GLY A 221 5.79 2.08 -7.12
N LEU A 222 6.82 1.31 -6.75
CA LEU A 222 7.12 0.93 -5.36
C LEU A 222 8.03 1.90 -4.59
N GLY A 223 8.45 3.00 -5.23
CA GLY A 223 9.33 4.00 -4.62
C GLY A 223 10.76 3.50 -4.41
N TYR A 224 11.73 4.40 -4.55
CA TYR A 224 13.16 4.11 -4.37
C TYR A 224 13.54 3.62 -2.94
N GLY A 225 12.60 3.65 -1.99
CA GLY A 225 12.83 3.38 -0.57
C GLY A 225 12.77 1.91 -0.16
N LEU A 226 12.18 1.02 -0.96
CA LEU A 226 12.04 -0.40 -0.59
C LEU A 226 13.30 -1.24 -0.81
N GLY A 227 14.49 -0.63 -0.86
CA GLY A 227 15.76 -1.24 -0.44
C GLY A 227 16.02 -2.71 -0.82
N GLY A 228 15.74 -3.12 -2.06
CA GLY A 228 15.95 -4.49 -2.52
C GLY A 228 14.93 -5.52 -1.98
N GLN A 229 13.75 -5.09 -1.54
CA GLN A 229 12.63 -6.00 -1.34
C GLN A 229 12.32 -6.70 -2.66
N ARG A 230 12.16 -8.02 -2.60
CA ARG A 230 11.69 -8.80 -3.73
C ARG A 230 10.33 -8.29 -4.13
N SER A 231 10.08 -8.21 -5.44
CA SER A 231 8.76 -8.01 -6.01
C SER A 231 7.74 -8.85 -5.22
N ALA A 232 6.58 -8.25 -4.91
CA ALA A 232 5.47 -8.99 -4.32
C ALA A 232 4.92 -10.04 -5.31
N TYR A 233 5.26 -9.88 -6.59
CA TYR A 233 4.83 -10.76 -7.66
C TYR A 233 5.84 -11.89 -7.89
N PRO A 234 5.37 -13.10 -8.24
CA PRO A 234 6.24 -14.22 -8.58
C PRO A 234 6.97 -14.02 -9.93
N ARG A 235 6.62 -12.97 -10.68
CA ARG A 235 7.18 -12.61 -11.98
C ARG A 235 7.31 -11.09 -12.09
N ASP A 236 8.05 -10.62 -13.10
CA ASP A 236 8.07 -9.19 -13.43
C ASP A 236 6.65 -8.71 -13.78
N ALA A 237 6.15 -7.77 -12.99
CA ALA A 237 4.84 -7.17 -13.16
C ALA A 237 4.99 -5.81 -13.85
N VAL A 238 4.08 -5.52 -14.78
CA VAL A 238 4.09 -4.28 -15.57
C VAL A 238 3.03 -3.34 -15.03
N LEU A 239 3.46 -2.14 -14.66
CA LEU A 239 2.58 -1.08 -14.19
C LEU A 239 1.59 -0.68 -15.30
N LEU A 240 0.31 -0.55 -14.97
CA LEU A 240 -0.72 0.00 -15.86
C LEU A 240 -0.73 1.54 -15.75
N GLY A 241 0.35 2.17 -16.25
CA GLY A 241 0.65 3.57 -15.97
C GLY A 241 0.20 4.60 -17.01
N THR A 242 -0.14 4.19 -18.24
CA THR A 242 -0.57 5.12 -19.30
C THR A 242 -2.07 5.06 -19.49
N LEU A 243 -2.70 6.23 -19.70
CA LEU A 243 -4.14 6.36 -19.88
C LEU A 243 -4.51 6.71 -21.32
N LEU A 244 -5.28 5.84 -21.98
CA LEU A 244 -5.82 6.07 -23.32
C LEU A 244 -7.25 6.61 -23.24
N GLU A 245 -7.62 7.49 -24.17
CA GLU A 245 -9.00 8.02 -24.29
C GLU A 245 -9.97 7.02 -24.95
N ARG A 246 -9.45 5.92 -25.52
CA ARG A 246 -10.22 4.86 -26.17
C ARG A 246 -9.67 3.49 -25.76
N PRO A 247 -10.50 2.45 -25.65
CA PRO A 247 -10.02 1.12 -25.33
C PRO A 247 -9.15 0.57 -26.47
N LEU A 248 -8.26 -0.35 -26.14
CA LEU A 248 -7.64 -1.22 -27.13
C LEU A 248 -8.73 -2.09 -27.79
N LYS A 249 -8.49 -2.54 -29.03
CA LYS A 249 -9.36 -3.56 -29.65
C LYS A 249 -9.43 -4.83 -28.80
N GLU A 250 -8.28 -5.16 -28.21
CA GLU A 250 -8.08 -6.28 -27.33
C GLU A 250 -7.07 -5.88 -26.26
N PHE A 251 -7.41 -6.11 -25.00
CA PHE A 251 -6.44 -6.11 -23.91
C PHE A 251 -5.87 -7.53 -23.84
N PRO A 252 -4.54 -7.70 -24.02
CA PRO A 252 -3.94 -9.02 -24.06
C PRO A 252 -4.17 -9.73 -22.73
N ARG A 253 -4.23 -11.07 -22.78
CA ARG A 253 -4.16 -11.88 -21.57
C ARG A 253 -2.90 -11.49 -20.80
N SER A 254 -3.07 -11.10 -19.54
CA SER A 254 -1.93 -10.98 -18.64
C SER A 254 -1.29 -12.37 -18.46
N PRO A 255 0.03 -12.51 -18.68
CA PRO A 255 0.71 -13.79 -18.57
C PRO A 255 0.60 -14.40 -17.17
#